data_AF-U9UHG2-F1
#
_entry.id   AF-U9UHG2-F1
#
_cell.length_a   1.000
_cell.length_b   1.000
_cell.length_c   1.000
_cell.angle_alpha   90.00
_cell.angle_beta   90.00
_cell.angle_gamma   90.00
#
_symmetry.space_group_name_H-M   'P 1'
#
loop_
_entity.id
_entity.type
_entity.pdbx_description
1 polymer ?
#
loop_
_entity_poly.entity_id
_entity_poly.type
_entity_poly.pdbx_seq_one_letter_code
_entity_poly.pdbx_strand_id
1 'polypeptide(L)'
;MIGEGSEAGIDAVDVKNDLHEAILEFCDFKKNASVPVETKDRCERVVFTNHFHIDLPLYYFDSIAGEAVLATANGWEHSDPKGFQDWFESAVDQDRRPYVRRMIKYLKSWAALKALSGKVKLLPSMAFTILVAEFVNMLSCSDDEMDFSNLALQVTNRLDYPHFNRHFPAS
;
A
#
# COMPACT_ATOMS: atom_id res chain seq x y z
N MET A 1 -2.64 -13.05 -13.57
CA MET A 1 -2.38 -14.01 -14.67
C MET A 1 -1.00 -14.60 -14.47
N ILE A 2 -0.76 -15.85 -14.88
CA ILE A 2 0.56 -16.50 -14.82
C ILE A 2 0.91 -16.91 -16.25
N GLY A 3 2.12 -16.58 -16.72
CA GLY A 3 2.58 -16.97 -18.05
C GLY A 3 4.11 -17.05 -18.12
N GLU A 4 4.61 -17.47 -19.28
CA GLU A 4 6.03 -17.65 -19.57
C GLU A 4 6.53 -16.50 -20.46
N GLY A 5 7.53 -15.73 -19.99
CA GLY A 5 8.24 -14.70 -20.77
C GLY A 5 7.53 -13.33 -20.83
N SER A 6 8.25 -12.33 -21.36
CA SER A 6 7.75 -10.95 -21.46
C SER A 6 6.63 -10.87 -22.50
N GLU A 7 5.39 -10.85 -22.03
CA GLU A 7 4.17 -10.49 -22.77
C GLU A 7 3.84 -11.40 -23.97
N ALA A 8 2.91 -12.33 -23.75
CA ALA A 8 2.29 -13.17 -24.78
C ALA A 8 1.40 -12.37 -25.79
N GLY A 9 1.71 -11.10 -26.07
CA GLY A 9 0.89 -10.21 -26.92
C GLY A 9 -0.32 -9.62 -26.20
N ILE A 10 -0.27 -9.52 -24.87
CA ILE A 10 -1.36 -9.01 -24.04
C ILE A 10 -1.04 -7.58 -23.62
N ASP A 11 -1.86 -6.62 -24.04
CA ASP A 11 -1.75 -5.22 -23.67
C ASP A 11 -2.30 -4.97 -22.24
N ALA A 12 -1.54 -4.24 -21.43
CA ALA A 12 -1.91 -3.97 -20.04
C ALA A 12 -3.22 -3.17 -19.91
N VAL A 13 -3.42 -2.21 -20.81
CA VAL A 13 -4.58 -1.33 -20.81
C VAL A 13 -5.81 -2.13 -21.21
N ASP A 14 -5.70 -3.00 -22.22
CA ASP A 14 -6.80 -3.87 -22.65
C ASP A 14 -7.28 -4.78 -21.52
N VAL A 15 -6.39 -5.51 -20.82
CA VAL A 15 -6.84 -6.39 -19.73
C VAL A 15 -7.35 -5.61 -18.51
N LYS A 16 -6.81 -4.41 -18.26
CA LYS A 16 -7.35 -3.52 -17.23
C LYS A 16 -8.77 -3.06 -17.58
N ASN A 17 -9.04 -2.78 -18.86
CA ASN A 17 -10.38 -2.47 -19.34
C ASN A 17 -11.32 -3.68 -19.23
N ASP A 18 -10.86 -4.89 -19.57
CA ASP A 18 -11.66 -6.12 -19.39
C ASP A 18 -12.06 -6.32 -17.93
N LEU A 19 -11.13 -6.06 -16.99
CA LEU A 19 -11.44 -6.08 -15.56
C LEU A 19 -12.45 -4.99 -15.17
N HIS A 20 -12.33 -3.79 -15.75
CA HIS A 20 -13.26 -2.69 -15.50
C HIS A 20 -14.68 -3.05 -15.94
N GLU A 21 -14.85 -3.60 -17.14
CA GLU A 21 -16.16 -4.04 -17.65
C GLU A 21 -16.77 -5.15 -16.79
N ALA A 22 -15.97 -6.14 -16.39
CA ALA A 22 -16.42 -7.20 -15.47
C ALA A 22 -16.88 -6.63 -14.11
N ILE A 23 -16.22 -5.58 -13.63
CA ILE A 23 -16.63 -4.87 -12.41
C ILE A 23 -17.93 -4.10 -12.61
N LEU A 24 -18.13 -3.46 -13.77
CA LEU A 24 -19.39 -2.78 -14.09
C LEU A 24 -20.57 -3.76 -14.08
N GLU A 25 -20.43 -4.91 -14.75
CA GLU A 25 -21.42 -5.99 -14.73
C GLU A 25 -21.73 -6.47 -13.30
N PHE A 26 -20.68 -6.64 -12.48
CA PHE A 26 -20.85 -6.98 -11.06
C PHE A 26 -21.65 -5.92 -10.29
N CYS A 27 -21.38 -4.63 -10.52
CA CYS A 27 -22.08 -3.53 -9.84
C CYS A 27 -23.54 -3.42 -10.27
N ASP A 28 -23.86 -3.70 -11.54
CA ASP A 28 -25.23 -3.76 -12.04
C ASP A 28 -26.06 -4.85 -11.34
N PHE A 29 -25.43 -6.00 -11.08
CA PHE A 29 -26.06 -7.07 -10.30
C PHE A 29 -26.13 -6.76 -8.80
N LYS A 30 -25.07 -6.14 -8.24
CA LYS A 30 -24.91 -5.90 -6.80
C LYS A 30 -25.27 -4.46 -6.43
N LYS A 31 -26.54 -4.23 -6.07
CA LYS A 31 -27.12 -2.90 -5.74
C LYS A 31 -26.39 -2.04 -4.70
N ASN A 32 -25.54 -2.61 -3.84
CA ASN A 32 -24.77 -1.85 -2.85
C ASN A 32 -23.28 -1.69 -3.22
N ALA A 33 -22.92 -2.01 -4.47
CA ALA A 33 -21.59 -1.81 -5.04
C ALA A 33 -21.67 -0.81 -6.20
N SER A 34 -20.63 -0.02 -6.36
CA SER A 34 -20.49 0.90 -7.49
C SER A 34 -19.02 1.11 -7.86
N VAL A 35 -18.82 1.55 -9.10
CA VAL A 35 -17.53 2.06 -9.57
C VAL A 35 -17.46 3.56 -9.27
N PRO A 36 -16.36 4.05 -8.66
CA PRO A 36 -16.20 5.49 -8.42
C PRO A 36 -15.98 6.25 -9.74
N VAL A 37 -16.35 7.54 -9.75
CA VAL A 37 -16.13 8.41 -10.92
C VAL A 37 -14.64 8.61 -11.20
N GLU A 38 -13.83 8.68 -10.16
CA GLU A 38 -12.38 8.81 -10.29
C GLU A 38 -11.74 7.45 -10.60
N THR A 39 -11.12 7.36 -11.77
CA THR A 39 -10.33 6.20 -12.17
C THR A 39 -8.97 6.22 -11.47
N LYS A 40 -8.42 5.03 -11.23
CA LYS A 40 -7.09 4.86 -10.68
C LYS A 40 -6.15 4.23 -11.69
N ASP A 41 -4.97 4.81 -11.79
CA ASP A 41 -3.92 4.34 -12.68
C ASP A 41 -3.53 2.88 -12.40
N ARG A 42 -3.26 2.55 -11.13
CA ARG A 42 -2.66 1.27 -10.71
C ARG A 42 -3.63 0.17 -10.27
N CYS A 43 -4.93 0.43 -10.22
CA CYS A 43 -5.92 -0.58 -9.82
C CYS A 43 -7.32 -0.21 -10.31
N GLU A 44 -8.20 -1.19 -10.39
CA GLU A 44 -9.64 -0.92 -10.43
C GLU A 44 -10.20 -0.83 -9.02
N ARG A 45 -11.31 -0.10 -8.84
CA ARG A 45 -11.90 0.10 -7.51
C ARG A 45 -13.39 -0.19 -7.51
N VAL A 46 -13.82 -0.96 -6.52
CA VAL A 46 -15.23 -1.17 -6.18
C VAL A 46 -15.53 -0.51 -4.85
N VAL A 47 -16.56 0.31 -4.78
CA VAL A 47 -17.04 0.97 -3.56
C VAL A 47 -18.29 0.26 -3.08
N PHE A 48 -18.31 -0.17 -1.81
CA PHE A 48 -19.50 -0.70 -1.16
C PHE A 48 -20.13 0.37 -0.27
N THR A 49 -21.38 0.72 -0.54
CA THR A 49 -22.10 1.82 0.13
C THR A 49 -22.06 1.67 1.65
N ASN A 50 -21.65 2.72 2.36
CA ASN A 50 -21.53 2.78 3.83
C ASN A 50 -20.61 1.71 4.47
N HIS A 51 -19.73 1.08 3.68
CA HIS A 51 -18.83 0.05 4.17
C HIS A 51 -17.37 0.42 3.85
N PHE A 52 -16.82 -0.14 2.79
CA PHE A 52 -15.42 -0.03 2.42
C PHE A 52 -15.30 -0.04 0.90
N HIS A 53 -14.10 0.21 0.39
CA HIS A 53 -13.77 -0.03 -1.01
C HIS A 53 -12.75 -1.16 -1.12
N ILE A 54 -12.77 -1.87 -2.23
CA ILE A 54 -11.73 -2.84 -2.60
C ILE A 54 -10.96 -2.26 -3.78
N ASP A 55 -9.64 -2.16 -3.63
CA ASP A 55 -8.73 -1.91 -4.74
C ASP A 55 -8.30 -3.26 -5.33
N LEU A 56 -8.48 -3.42 -6.64
CA LEU A 56 -8.17 -4.61 -7.42
C LEU A 56 -7.02 -4.29 -8.37
N PRO A 57 -5.76 -4.33 -7.91
CA PRO A 57 -4.62 -4.28 -8.81
C PRO A 57 -4.54 -5.59 -9.62
N LEU A 58 -4.24 -5.47 -10.90
CA LEU A 58 -4.15 -6.60 -11.81
C LEU A 58 -2.69 -6.90 -12.13
N TYR A 59 -2.23 -8.09 -11.75
CA TYR A 59 -0.84 -8.50 -11.96
C TYR A 59 -0.74 -9.61 -13.02
N TYR A 60 0.33 -9.53 -13.81
CA TYR A 60 0.89 -10.65 -14.55
C TYR A 60 2.17 -11.11 -13.84
N PHE A 61 2.30 -12.43 -13.64
CA PHE A 61 3.50 -13.03 -13.07
C PHE A 61 4.25 -13.76 -14.19
N ASP A 62 5.45 -13.27 -14.50
CA ASP A 62 6.38 -13.93 -15.40
C ASP A 62 7.08 -15.05 -14.63
N SER A 63 6.75 -16.30 -14.96
CA SER A 63 7.33 -17.47 -14.30
C SER A 63 8.79 -17.73 -14.65
N ILE A 64 9.28 -17.18 -15.77
CA ILE A 64 10.68 -17.32 -16.20
C ILE A 64 11.55 -16.31 -15.46
N ALA A 65 11.13 -15.03 -15.45
CA ALA A 65 11.83 -13.98 -14.71
C ALA A 65 11.62 -14.08 -13.19
N GLY A 66 10.52 -14.71 -12.75
CA GLY A 66 10.11 -14.76 -11.35
C GLY A 66 9.59 -13.42 -10.84
N GLU A 67 9.10 -12.55 -11.73
CA GLU A 67 8.71 -11.17 -11.43
C GLU A 67 7.21 -10.95 -11.58
N ALA A 68 6.67 -10.06 -10.74
CA ALA A 68 5.33 -9.54 -10.88
C ALA A 68 5.36 -8.17 -11.58
N VAL A 69 4.56 -8.04 -12.64
CA VAL A 69 4.30 -6.77 -13.31
C VAL A 69 2.82 -6.40 -13.14
N LEU A 70 2.58 -5.12 -12.90
CA LEU A 70 1.28 -4.52 -12.64
C LEU A 70 0.75 -3.90 -13.93
N ALA A 71 -0.51 -4.21 -14.28
CA ALA A 71 -1.23 -3.50 -15.32
C ALA A 71 -1.64 -2.11 -14.81
N THR A 72 -1.21 -1.07 -15.51
CA THR A 72 -1.56 0.33 -15.23
C THR A 72 -2.35 0.93 -16.38
N ALA A 73 -2.89 2.15 -16.20
CA ALA A 73 -3.52 2.88 -17.31
C ALA A 73 -2.50 3.33 -18.37
N ASN A 74 -1.19 3.16 -18.10
CA ASN A 74 -0.09 3.60 -18.95
C ASN A 74 0.81 2.45 -19.42
N GLY A 75 0.38 1.18 -19.26
CA GLY A 75 1.16 0.00 -19.63
C GLY A 75 1.58 -0.85 -18.43
N TRP A 76 2.53 -1.76 -18.64
CA TRP A 76 3.08 -2.63 -17.60
C TRP A 76 4.10 -1.87 -16.72
N GLU A 77 3.97 -1.98 -15.40
CA GLU A 77 4.91 -1.44 -14.40
C GLU A 77 5.48 -2.58 -13.56
N HIS A 78 6.80 -2.68 -13.42
CA HIS A 78 7.39 -3.62 -12.45
C HIS A 78 6.95 -3.24 -11.04
N SER A 79 6.28 -4.17 -10.36
CA SER A 79 5.73 -3.93 -9.02
C SER A 79 5.62 -5.25 -8.29
N ASP A 80 6.50 -5.47 -7.32
CA ASP A 80 6.49 -6.64 -6.45
C ASP A 80 5.84 -6.32 -5.09
N PRO A 81 4.51 -6.50 -4.94
CA PRO A 81 3.84 -6.30 -3.66
C PRO A 81 4.32 -7.28 -2.58
N LYS A 82 4.83 -8.46 -2.98
CA LYS A 82 5.34 -9.46 -2.06
C LYS A 82 6.70 -9.03 -1.50
N GLY A 83 7.56 -8.44 -2.33
CA GLY A 83 8.83 -7.86 -1.91
C GLY A 83 8.69 -6.86 -0.76
N PHE A 84 7.63 -6.03 -0.76
CA PHE A 84 7.36 -5.13 0.38
C PHE A 84 6.97 -5.88 1.66
N GLN A 85 6.19 -6.95 1.54
CA GLN A 85 5.86 -7.80 2.68
C GLN A 85 7.11 -8.50 3.23
N ASP A 86 7.91 -9.10 2.36
CA ASP A 86 9.15 -9.79 2.72
C ASP A 86 10.14 -8.83 3.38
N TRP A 87 10.27 -7.61 2.84
CA TRP A 87 11.06 -6.54 3.46
C TRP A 87 10.55 -6.24 4.87
N PHE A 88 9.25 -6.01 5.07
CA PHE A 88 8.71 -5.68 6.40
C PHE A 88 8.94 -6.83 7.40
N GLU A 89 8.78 -8.06 6.95
CA GLU A 89 9.03 -9.24 7.77
C GLU A 89 10.52 -9.40 8.12
N SER A 90 11.42 -9.02 7.23
CA SER A 90 12.87 -8.99 7.53
C SER A 90 13.27 -7.82 8.44
N ALA A 91 12.60 -6.68 8.33
CA ALA A 91 12.90 -5.47 9.10
C ALA A 91 12.40 -5.52 10.56
N VAL A 92 11.45 -6.41 10.88
CA VAL A 92 10.81 -6.49 12.19
C VAL A 92 10.74 -7.92 12.69
N ASP A 93 11.38 -8.17 13.84
CA ASP A 93 11.37 -9.47 14.52
C ASP A 93 9.95 -10.00 14.73
N GLN A 94 9.76 -11.30 14.50
CA GLN A 94 8.45 -11.94 14.44
C GLN A 94 7.59 -11.72 15.70
N ASP A 95 8.21 -11.74 16.87
CA ASP A 95 7.59 -11.50 18.18
C ASP A 95 7.16 -10.04 18.37
N ARG A 96 7.86 -9.10 17.74
CA ARG A 96 7.57 -7.66 17.80
C ARG A 96 6.55 -7.22 16.76
N ARG A 97 6.35 -7.97 15.67
CA ARG A 97 5.42 -7.62 14.57
C ARG A 97 4.00 -7.24 15.03
N PRO A 98 3.33 -7.94 15.97
CA PRO A 98 2.00 -7.54 16.44
C PRO A 98 2.00 -6.16 17.12
N TYR A 99 3.04 -5.86 17.90
CA TYR A 99 3.24 -4.56 18.55
C TYR A 99 3.48 -3.46 17.51
N VAL A 100 4.42 -3.67 16.60
CA VAL A 100 4.78 -2.71 15.55
C VAL A 100 3.60 -2.41 14.62
N ARG A 101 2.84 -3.43 14.22
CA ARG A 101 1.60 -3.25 13.45
C ARG A 101 0.56 -2.42 14.19
N ARG A 102 0.52 -2.48 15.52
CA ARG A 102 -0.37 -1.63 16.34
C ARG A 102 0.08 -0.17 16.32
N MET A 103 1.38 0.09 16.45
CA MET A 103 1.93 1.45 16.32
C MET A 103 1.66 2.07 14.94
N ILE A 104 1.84 1.30 13.86
CA ILE A 104 1.50 1.72 12.49
C ILE A 104 0.01 2.10 12.40
N LYS A 105 -0.88 1.29 12.99
CA LYS A 105 -2.32 1.57 13.03
C LYS A 105 -2.62 2.86 13.79
N TYR A 106 -1.98 3.09 14.94
CA TYR A 106 -2.19 4.33 15.70
C TYR A 106 -1.83 5.58 14.91
N LEU A 107 -0.66 5.58 14.24
CA LEU A 107 -0.26 6.71 13.38
C LEU A 107 -1.21 6.92 12.20
N LYS A 108 -1.64 5.84 11.54
CA LYS A 108 -2.62 5.91 10.45
C LYS A 108 -3.98 6.45 10.93
N SER A 109 -4.46 5.98 12.07
CA SER A 109 -5.71 6.45 12.67
C SER A 109 -5.63 7.92 13.08
N TRP A 110 -4.53 8.33 13.70
CA TRP A 110 -4.29 9.75 14.01
C TRP A 110 -4.31 10.61 12.75
N ALA A 111 -3.60 10.19 11.69
CA ALA A 111 -3.58 10.91 10.42
C ALA A 111 -4.98 11.00 9.78
N ALA A 112 -5.75 9.92 9.81
CA ALA A 112 -7.14 9.90 9.34
C ALA A 112 -8.04 10.85 10.13
N LEU A 113 -7.93 10.88 11.47
CA LEU A 113 -8.67 11.81 12.32
C LEU A 113 -8.31 13.28 12.01
N LYS A 114 -7.03 13.57 11.74
CA LYS A 114 -6.59 14.91 11.35
C LYS A 114 -7.15 15.33 9.99
N ALA A 115 -7.25 14.40 9.05
CA ALA A 115 -7.87 14.64 7.74
C ALA A 115 -9.35 15.04 7.84
N LEU A 116 -10.08 14.53 8.85
CA LEU A 116 -11.46 14.94 9.11
C LEU A 116 -11.54 16.37 9.65
N SER A 117 -10.53 16.83 10.38
CA SER A 117 -10.49 18.15 11.02
C SER A 117 -9.97 19.28 10.13
N GLY A 118 -9.45 19.00 8.93
CA GLY A 118 -8.96 20.02 8.00
C GLY A 118 -8.26 19.46 6.76
N LYS A 119 -7.97 20.32 5.78
CA LYS A 119 -7.25 19.96 4.55
C LYS A 119 -5.74 19.81 4.80
N VAL A 120 -5.34 18.78 5.51
CA VAL A 120 -3.93 18.40 5.69
C VAL A 120 -3.55 17.37 4.63
N LYS A 121 -2.43 17.58 3.93
CA LYS A 121 -1.84 16.56 3.05
C LYS A 121 -1.33 15.42 3.92
N LEU A 122 -1.95 14.25 3.81
CA LEU A 122 -1.54 13.07 4.58
C LEU A 122 -0.36 12.36 3.93
N LEU A 123 0.49 11.76 4.76
CA LEU A 123 1.47 10.79 4.29
C LEU A 123 0.76 9.53 3.81
N PRO A 124 1.25 8.89 2.73
CA PRO A 124 0.76 7.59 2.31
C PRO A 124 0.92 6.53 3.42
N SER A 125 0.01 5.57 3.48
CA SER A 125 0.06 4.46 4.45
C SER A 125 1.37 3.66 4.42
N MET A 126 2.02 3.58 3.26
CA MET A 126 3.32 2.93 3.10
C MET A 126 4.45 3.73 3.73
N ALA A 127 4.43 5.07 3.62
CA ALA A 127 5.41 5.92 4.29
C ALA A 127 5.35 5.73 5.81
N PHE A 128 4.16 5.67 6.41
CA PHE A 128 4.03 5.35 7.83
C PHE A 128 4.62 3.98 8.20
N THR A 129 4.42 2.98 7.34
CA THR A 129 4.94 1.62 7.59
C THR A 129 6.47 1.61 7.54
N ILE A 130 7.05 2.31 6.57
CA ILE A 130 8.51 2.47 6.42
C ILE A 130 9.10 3.19 7.61
N LEU A 131 8.55 4.34 7.99
CA LEU A 131 9.08 5.16 9.08
C LEU A 131 8.99 4.46 10.43
N VAL A 132 7.91 3.72 10.70
CA VAL A 132 7.82 2.96 11.96
C VAL A 132 8.82 1.81 11.97
N ALA A 133 9.03 1.13 10.84
CA ALA A 133 10.05 0.08 10.74
C ALA A 133 11.46 0.64 10.94
N GLU A 134 11.77 1.83 10.39
CA GLU A 134 13.05 2.54 10.58
C GLU A 134 13.35 2.79 12.06
N PHE A 135 12.32 3.11 12.85
CA PHE A 135 12.43 3.43 14.27
C PHE A 135 12.08 2.28 15.21
N VAL A 136 11.94 1.05 14.68
CA VAL A 136 11.47 -0.10 15.45
C VAL A 136 12.33 -0.36 16.68
N ASN A 137 13.64 -0.18 16.61
CA ASN A 137 14.58 -0.46 17.71
C ASN A 137 14.45 0.50 18.90
N MET A 138 13.71 1.60 18.77
CA MET A 138 13.44 2.52 19.89
C MET A 138 12.18 2.15 20.69
N LEU A 139 11.39 1.19 20.21
CA LEU A 139 10.16 0.78 20.87
C LEU A 139 10.45 -0.13 22.06
N SER A 140 9.94 0.26 23.22
CA SER A 140 9.97 -0.55 24.44
C SER A 140 9.13 -1.82 24.28
N CYS A 141 8.11 -1.78 23.41
CA CYS A 141 7.12 -2.82 23.23
C CYS A 141 6.30 -3.15 24.49
N SER A 142 6.31 -2.26 25.50
CA SER A 142 5.61 -2.44 26.77
C SER A 142 4.65 -1.30 27.13
N ASP A 143 4.85 -0.10 26.55
CA ASP A 143 4.03 1.09 26.82
C ASP A 143 3.62 1.74 25.50
N ASP A 144 2.37 1.51 25.11
CA ASP A 144 1.79 2.02 23.86
C ASP A 144 1.76 3.55 23.79
N GLU A 145 1.57 4.25 24.91
CA GLU A 145 1.47 5.72 24.93
C GLU A 145 2.84 6.37 24.75
N MET A 146 3.83 5.86 25.49
CA MET A 146 5.21 6.31 25.39
C MET A 146 5.79 6.01 24.00
N ASP A 147 5.62 4.78 23.51
CA ASP A 147 6.14 4.35 22.21
C ASP A 147 5.47 5.13 21.06
N PHE A 148 4.16 5.38 21.14
CA PHE A 148 3.47 6.22 20.16
C PHE A 148 3.99 7.66 20.15
N SER A 149 4.16 8.27 21.34
CA SER A 149 4.65 9.65 21.47
C SER A 149 6.07 9.79 20.92
N ASN A 150 6.94 8.83 21.25
CA ASN A 150 8.31 8.78 20.74
C ASN A 150 8.34 8.59 19.22
N LEU A 151 7.54 7.67 18.68
CA LEU A 151 7.42 7.49 17.22
C LEU A 151 6.96 8.74 16.51
N ALA A 152 5.92 9.42 17.03
CA ALA A 152 5.41 10.65 16.43
C ALA A 152 6.48 11.74 16.37
N LEU A 153 7.26 11.91 17.44
CA LEU A 153 8.38 12.86 17.49
C LEU A 153 9.46 12.52 16.46
N GLN A 154 9.86 11.24 16.38
CA GLN A 154 10.92 10.80 15.45
C GLN A 154 10.49 10.89 13.99
N VAL A 155 9.24 10.51 13.69
CA VAL A 155 8.62 10.72 12.38
C VAL A 155 8.65 12.20 12.00
N THR A 156 8.29 13.09 12.92
CA THR A 156 8.29 14.54 12.67
C THR A 156 9.69 15.04 12.37
N ASN A 157 10.66 14.70 13.22
CA ASN A 157 12.08 15.05 13.01
C ASN A 157 12.62 14.53 11.66
N ARG A 158 12.24 13.31 11.28
CA ARG A 158 12.67 12.67 10.01
C ARG A 158 12.16 13.40 8.77
N LEU A 159 10.96 13.99 8.87
CA LEU A 159 10.32 14.73 7.78
C LEU A 159 10.84 16.17 7.70
N ASP A 160 11.13 16.80 8.84
CA ASP A 160 11.69 18.15 8.90
C ASP A 160 13.19 18.18 8.50
N TYR A 161 13.91 17.07 8.71
CA TYR A 161 15.33 16.95 8.39
C TYR A 161 15.64 15.71 7.52
N PRO A 162 15.27 15.72 6.22
CA PRO A 162 15.33 14.54 5.36
C PRO A 162 16.75 14.04 5.01
N HIS A 163 17.80 14.79 5.35
CA HIS A 163 19.19 14.54 4.94
C HIS A 163 20.02 13.64 5.88
N PHE A 164 19.47 13.21 7.02
CA PHE A 164 20.17 12.27 7.91
C PHE A 164 19.88 10.83 7.47
N ASN A 165 20.89 10.16 6.90
CA ASN A 165 20.94 8.77 6.40
C ASN A 165 20.21 8.42 5.08
N ARG A 166 20.93 8.58 3.94
CA ARG A 166 20.72 7.75 2.75
C ARG A 166 21.46 6.42 2.90
N HIS A 167 20.82 5.42 3.49
CA HIS A 167 21.14 4.01 3.24
C HIS A 167 19.81 3.25 3.16
N PHE A 168 19.05 3.51 2.10
CA PHE A 168 18.12 2.52 1.60
C PHE A 168 18.91 1.70 0.57
N PRO A 169 19.03 0.37 0.72
CA PRO A 169 19.48 -0.46 -0.38
C PRO A 169 18.46 -0.33 -1.50
N ALA A 170 18.92 0.07 -2.68
CA ALA A 170 18.14 -0.09 -3.90
C ALA A 170 17.84 -1.59 -4.06
N SER A 171 16.56 -1.93 -4.13
CA SER A 171 16.09 -3.17 -4.77
C SER A 171 16.29 -3.05 -6.28
#